data_AF-A0A023ILR5-F1
#
_entry.id   AF-A0A023ILR5-F1
#
_cell.length_a   1.000
_cell.length_b   1.000
_cell.length_c   1.000
_cell.angle_alpha   90.00
_cell.angle_beta   90.00
_cell.angle_gamma   90.00
#
_symmetry.space_group_name_H-M   'P 1'
#
loop_
_entity.id
_entity.type
_entity.pdbx_description
1 polymer ?
#
loop_
_entity_poly.entity_id
_entity_poly.type
_entity_poly.pdbx_seq_one_letter_code
_entity_poly.pdbx_strand_id
1 'polypeptide(L)'
;MGAGRAPWVVALLVNLMRPDSFMVEGRDSPEDFVIQAKAECYFTNGTEKVRFLVRFIFNLEEYLHFDSDLGFFVALTELGEVDADQWNKRLDLLETSRAAVNMVCRQEYKLGAPFTVERNDFYPGDISVRWFRNGQEERSGVMSTGLVRNGDWTFQTTVMLEMIPELGDVYSCLVEHPGLLRPVSVAWVAQSEYSWEKILSGAAAFLLGLTVFLVGAVIHLKAQKASVETQPGNEASRALLPPHPY
;
A
#
# COMPACT_ATOMS: atom_id res chain seq x y z
N MET A 1 -66.51 -74.00 15.09
CA MET A 1 -66.72 -74.13 13.63
C MET A 1 -67.22 -72.81 13.09
N GLY A 2 -66.65 -72.30 11.99
CA GLY A 2 -67.27 -71.27 11.16
C GLY A 2 -66.74 -69.85 11.37
N ALA A 3 -65.73 -69.49 10.57
CA ALA A 3 -65.31 -68.12 10.31
C ALA A 3 -66.39 -67.33 9.54
N GLY A 4 -66.41 -66.00 9.67
CA GLY A 4 -67.10 -65.17 8.68
C GLY A 4 -67.37 -63.69 9.01
N ARG A 5 -66.39 -62.84 8.68
CA ARG A 5 -66.54 -61.45 8.17
C ARG A 5 -66.95 -60.35 9.17
N ALA A 6 -65.93 -59.70 9.74
CA ALA A 6 -66.04 -58.33 10.21
C ALA A 6 -66.10 -57.34 9.02
N PRO A 7 -66.79 -56.19 9.14
CA PRO A 7 -67.08 -55.28 8.04
C PRO A 7 -65.85 -54.46 7.62
N TRP A 8 -65.84 -54.10 6.35
CA TRP A 8 -64.83 -53.49 5.48
C TRP A 8 -64.51 -52.02 5.84
N VAL A 9 -64.83 -51.58 7.05
CA VAL A 9 -64.82 -50.15 7.42
C VAL A 9 -63.52 -49.70 8.11
N VAL A 10 -62.58 -50.60 8.41
CA VAL A 10 -61.26 -50.21 8.97
C VAL A 10 -60.21 -49.93 7.87
N ALA A 11 -60.63 -49.80 6.61
CA ALA A 11 -59.72 -49.54 5.49
C ALA A 11 -59.44 -48.05 5.21
N LEU A 12 -59.97 -47.11 6.01
CA LEU A 12 -59.98 -45.68 5.63
C LEU A 12 -59.58 -44.67 6.73
N LEU A 13 -58.75 -45.06 7.70
CA LEU A 13 -58.08 -44.10 8.61
C LEU A 13 -56.61 -44.41 8.91
N VAL A 14 -55.89 -45.09 8.00
CA VAL A 14 -54.41 -45.20 8.08
C VAL A 14 -53.78 -44.94 6.71
N ASN A 15 -54.23 -43.88 6.02
CA ASN A 15 -53.64 -43.44 4.75
C ASN A 15 -53.35 -41.93 4.69
N LEU A 16 -53.19 -41.26 5.84
CA LEU A 16 -52.71 -39.86 5.88
C LEU A 16 -51.66 -39.61 6.98
N MET A 17 -50.92 -40.64 7.37
CA MET A 17 -49.60 -40.46 7.96
C MET A 17 -48.67 -41.49 7.34
N ARG A 18 -48.47 -41.37 6.02
CA ARG A 18 -47.12 -41.59 5.51
C ARG A 18 -46.37 -40.41 6.13
N PRO A 19 -45.43 -40.60 7.08
CA PRO A 19 -44.41 -39.60 7.19
C PRO A 19 -43.83 -39.61 5.77
N ASP A 20 -44.08 -38.56 5.00
CA ASP A 20 -43.04 -38.16 4.08
C ASP A 20 -41.80 -38.22 4.97
N SER A 21 -40.91 -39.15 4.68
CA SER A 21 -39.52 -38.86 4.86
C SER A 21 -39.33 -37.61 4.01
N PHE A 22 -39.67 -36.46 4.58
CA PHE A 22 -38.83 -35.31 4.58
C PHE A 22 -37.52 -35.89 5.13
N MET A 23 -36.79 -36.55 4.22
CA MET A 23 -35.41 -36.23 4.08
C MET A 23 -35.45 -34.70 4.09
N VAL A 24 -35.24 -34.14 5.28
CA VAL A 24 -34.33 -33.03 5.38
C VAL A 24 -33.12 -33.61 4.69
N GLU A 25 -33.09 -33.47 3.36
CA GLU A 25 -31.86 -33.31 2.65
C GLU A 25 -31.29 -32.10 3.38
N GLY A 26 -30.53 -32.41 4.43
CA GLY A 26 -29.59 -31.48 4.99
C GLY A 26 -28.79 -31.16 3.76
N ARG A 27 -29.14 -30.06 3.10
CA ARG A 27 -28.22 -29.43 2.18
C ARG A 27 -27.02 -29.25 3.07
N ASP A 28 -25.99 -30.07 2.86
CA ASP A 28 -24.68 -29.78 3.39
C ASP A 28 -24.44 -28.33 3.01
N SER A 29 -24.53 -27.45 4.02
CA SER A 29 -24.12 -26.08 3.84
C SER A 29 -22.68 -26.18 3.36
N PRO A 30 -22.32 -25.58 2.21
CA PRO A 30 -20.96 -25.71 1.71
C PRO A 30 -19.98 -25.28 2.80
N GLU A 31 -18.97 -26.11 3.06
CA GLU A 31 -17.89 -25.73 3.97
C GLU A 31 -17.19 -24.50 3.40
N ASP A 32 -17.08 -23.44 4.21
CA ASP A 32 -16.47 -22.17 3.81
C ASP A 32 -15.18 -21.95 4.59
N PHE A 33 -14.10 -21.67 3.86
CA PHE A 33 -12.78 -21.39 4.40
C PHE A 33 -12.31 -20.07 3.80
N VAL A 34 -12.22 -19.04 4.63
CA VAL A 34 -11.94 -17.68 4.16
C VAL A 34 -10.56 -17.25 4.63
N ILE A 35 -9.72 -16.80 3.71
CA ILE A 35 -8.43 -16.17 4.07
C ILE A 35 -8.51 -14.70 3.69
N GLN A 36 -8.17 -13.81 4.62
CA GLN A 36 -8.14 -12.37 4.39
C GLN A 36 -6.77 -11.82 4.79
N ALA A 37 -6.29 -10.86 4.02
CA ALA A 37 -5.17 -10.01 4.39
C ALA A 37 -5.67 -8.56 4.42
N LYS A 38 -5.50 -7.88 5.55
CA LYS A 38 -5.88 -6.47 5.70
C LYS A 38 -4.63 -5.64 5.90
N ALA A 39 -4.33 -4.77 4.94
CA ALA A 39 -3.25 -3.80 5.02
C ALA A 39 -3.82 -2.45 5.48
N GLU A 40 -3.43 -2.02 6.66
CA GLU A 40 -3.95 -0.82 7.33
C GLU A 40 -2.82 0.19 7.50
N CYS A 41 -3.11 1.46 7.20
CA CYS A 41 -2.21 2.58 7.42
C CYS A 41 -2.85 3.55 8.41
N TYR A 42 -2.23 3.72 9.58
CA TYR A 42 -2.67 4.67 10.58
C TYR A 42 -1.80 5.93 10.51
N PHE A 43 -2.45 7.07 10.30
CA PHE A 43 -1.81 8.37 10.15
C PHE A 43 -2.11 9.23 11.39
N THR A 44 -1.08 9.83 11.98
CA THR A 44 -1.24 10.79 13.08
C THR A 44 -0.51 12.08 12.73
N ASN A 45 -1.22 13.19 12.86
CA ASN A 45 -0.76 14.51 12.45
C ASN A 45 -0.25 14.53 11.00
N GLY A 46 -1.14 14.17 10.07
CA GLY A 46 -0.80 14.00 8.66
C GLY A 46 0.14 12.81 8.45
N THR A 47 1.35 13.06 7.93
CA THR A 47 2.34 11.99 7.72
C THR A 47 3.48 12.03 8.74
N GLU A 48 3.39 12.80 9.82
CA GLU A 48 4.47 12.86 10.82
C GLU A 48 4.74 11.47 11.42
N LYS A 49 3.69 10.84 11.95
CA LYS A 49 3.74 9.46 12.47
C LYS A 49 2.82 8.58 11.63
N VAL A 50 3.40 7.52 11.06
CA VAL A 50 2.70 6.55 10.20
C VAL A 50 3.00 5.15 10.70
N ARG A 51 1.96 4.38 10.99
CA ARG A 51 2.07 2.96 11.36
C ARG A 51 1.41 2.11 10.28
N PHE A 52 2.14 1.13 9.78
CA PHE A 52 1.66 0.14 8.82
C PHE A 52 1.45 -1.18 9.55
N LEU A 53 0.25 -1.76 9.40
CA LEU A 53 -0.14 -3.01 10.01
C LEU A 53 -0.75 -3.91 8.95
N VAL A 54 -0.20 -5.10 8.75
CA VAL A 54 -0.81 -6.11 7.88
C VAL A 54 -1.26 -7.28 8.72
N ARG A 55 -2.56 -7.53 8.75
CA ARG A 55 -3.20 -8.63 9.48
C ARG A 55 -3.52 -9.77 8.52
N PHE A 56 -3.14 -10.98 8.88
CA PHE A 56 -3.51 -12.21 8.19
C PHE A 56 -4.56 -12.94 9.02
N ILE A 57 -5.71 -13.19 8.42
CA ILE A 57 -6.93 -13.64 9.09
C ILE A 57 -7.39 -14.92 8.41
N PHE A 58 -7.60 -15.97 9.20
CA PHE A 58 -8.20 -17.22 8.78
C PHE A 58 -9.62 -17.30 9.37
N ASN A 59 -10.61 -17.41 8.51
CA ASN A 59 -12.03 -17.19 8.79
C ASN A 59 -12.28 -15.82 9.43
N LEU A 60 -12.31 -15.77 10.76
CA LEU A 60 -12.48 -14.53 11.54
C LEU A 60 -11.38 -14.35 12.60
N GLU A 61 -10.40 -15.26 12.64
CA GLU A 61 -9.32 -15.27 13.60
C GLU A 61 -8.04 -14.73 12.95
N GLU A 62 -7.54 -13.60 13.48
CA GLU A 62 -6.23 -13.10 13.09
C GLU A 62 -5.16 -14.01 13.67
N TYR A 63 -4.39 -14.65 12.79
CA TYR A 63 -3.42 -15.66 13.21
C TYR A 63 -1.98 -15.11 13.21
N LEU A 64 -1.70 -14.06 12.44
CA LEU A 64 -0.38 -13.43 12.29
C LEU A 64 -0.53 -11.99 11.81
N HIS A 65 0.37 -11.10 12.23
CA HIS A 65 0.48 -9.76 11.63
C HIS A 65 1.91 -9.26 11.50
N PHE A 66 2.14 -8.31 10.60
CA PHE A 66 3.33 -7.46 10.59
C PHE A 66 2.97 -6.08 11.14
N ASP A 67 3.73 -5.60 12.12
CA ASP A 67 3.60 -4.25 12.67
C ASP A 67 4.87 -3.44 12.39
N SER A 68 4.75 -2.29 11.73
CA SER A 68 5.91 -1.42 11.46
C SER A 68 6.58 -0.88 12.72
N ASP A 69 5.83 -0.73 13.82
CA ASP A 69 6.39 -0.26 15.09
C ASP A 69 7.33 -1.31 15.72
N LEU A 70 7.07 -2.59 15.44
CA LEU A 70 7.93 -3.72 15.84
C LEU A 70 8.98 -4.03 14.77
N GLY A 71 8.62 -3.90 13.50
CA GLY A 71 9.46 -4.15 12.34
C GLY A 71 9.60 -5.64 11.97
N PHE A 72 8.73 -6.52 12.45
CA PHE A 72 8.73 -7.95 12.13
C PHE A 72 7.33 -8.57 12.28
N PHE A 73 7.17 -9.81 11.83
CA PHE A 73 5.91 -10.57 11.91
C PHE A 73 5.73 -11.20 13.29
N VAL A 74 4.53 -11.09 13.86
CA VAL A 74 4.15 -11.61 15.16
C VAL A 74 3.02 -12.62 14.96
N ALA A 75 3.21 -13.82 15.50
CA ALA A 75 2.17 -14.84 15.56
C ALA A 75 1.21 -14.56 16.73
N LEU A 76 -0.10 -14.71 16.48
CA LEU A 76 -1.14 -14.62 17.51
C LEU A 76 -1.68 -15.99 17.91
N THR A 77 -1.49 -17.00 17.06
CA THR A 77 -1.96 -18.37 17.25
C THR A 77 -0.87 -19.37 16.86
N GLU A 78 -1.05 -20.64 17.23
CA GLU A 78 -0.13 -21.74 16.87
C GLU A 78 0.06 -21.87 15.34
N LEU A 79 -1.00 -21.59 14.56
CA LEU A 79 -0.93 -21.59 13.09
C LEU A 79 0.07 -20.54 12.58
N GLY A 80 0.10 -19.37 13.23
CA GLY A 80 0.98 -18.27 12.83
C GLY A 80 2.43 -18.45 13.24
N GLU A 81 2.76 -19.32 14.20
CA GLU A 81 4.15 -19.47 14.68
C GLU A 81 5.09 -19.94 13.58
N VAL A 82 4.66 -20.90 12.77
CA VAL A 82 5.44 -21.45 11.66
C VAL A 82 5.70 -20.38 10.60
N ASP A 83 4.65 -19.63 10.23
CA ASP A 83 4.76 -18.54 9.25
C ASP A 83 5.64 -17.40 9.77
N ALA A 84 5.45 -16.98 11.02
CA ALA A 84 6.23 -15.90 11.61
C ALA A 84 7.73 -16.26 11.70
N ASP A 85 8.07 -17.47 12.16
CA ASP A 85 9.46 -17.95 12.22
C ASP A 85 10.09 -17.98 10.81
N GLN A 86 9.36 -18.48 9.81
CA GLN A 86 9.85 -18.54 8.43
C GLN A 86 10.00 -17.15 7.81
N TRP A 87 9.02 -16.26 7.99
CA TRP A 87 9.01 -14.95 7.33
C TRP A 87 9.98 -13.97 7.99
N ASN A 88 10.19 -14.07 9.31
CA ASN A 88 11.19 -13.27 10.01
C ASN A 88 12.64 -13.64 9.66
N LYS A 89 12.87 -14.84 9.11
CA LYS A 89 14.19 -15.24 8.57
C LYS A 89 14.43 -14.72 7.15
N ARG A 90 13.38 -14.26 6.45
CA ARG A 90 13.45 -13.70 5.10
C ARG A 90 13.68 -12.19 5.15
N LEU A 91 14.94 -11.80 4.95
CA LEU A 91 15.34 -10.38 5.01
C LEU A 91 14.64 -9.54 3.93
N ASP A 92 14.47 -10.09 2.72
CA ASP A 92 13.77 -9.46 1.60
C ASP A 92 12.33 -9.07 1.96
N LEU A 93 11.61 -9.96 2.66
CA LEU A 93 10.25 -9.68 3.10
C LEU A 93 10.21 -8.66 4.23
N LEU A 94 11.11 -8.77 5.21
CA LEU A 94 11.17 -7.81 6.31
C LEU A 94 11.52 -6.40 5.82
N GLU A 95 12.50 -6.28 4.92
CA GLU A 95 12.87 -5.00 4.33
C GLU A 95 11.73 -4.39 3.53
N THR A 96 11.06 -5.20 2.68
CA THR A 96 9.90 -4.73 1.91
C THR A 96 8.74 -4.31 2.83
N SER A 97 8.46 -5.08 3.88
CA SER A 97 7.38 -4.79 4.84
C SER A 97 7.68 -3.54 5.67
N ARG A 98 8.94 -3.31 6.06
CA ARG A 98 9.37 -2.06 6.71
C ARG A 98 9.28 -0.87 5.76
N ALA A 99 9.65 -1.07 4.49
CA ALA A 99 9.58 -0.04 3.47
C ALA A 99 8.13 0.37 3.14
N ALA A 100 7.14 -0.50 3.37
CA ALA A 100 5.72 -0.28 3.11
C ALA A 100 5.16 1.02 3.73
N VAL A 101 5.69 1.46 4.87
CA VAL A 101 5.34 2.76 5.47
C VAL A 101 5.53 3.91 4.48
N ASN A 102 6.64 3.90 3.74
CA ASN A 102 6.97 4.96 2.80
C ASN A 102 6.44 4.67 1.39
N MET A 103 6.59 3.45 0.90
CA MET A 103 6.22 3.09 -0.48
C MET A 103 4.71 2.92 -0.67
N VAL A 104 3.97 2.51 0.38
CA VAL A 104 2.52 2.37 0.34
C VAL A 104 1.89 3.51 1.12
N CYS A 105 1.96 3.53 2.45
CA CYS A 105 1.13 4.43 3.25
C CYS A 105 1.33 5.91 2.93
N ARG A 106 2.59 6.40 2.92
CA ARG A 106 2.84 7.82 2.59
C ARG A 106 2.50 8.17 1.15
N GLN A 107 2.66 7.23 0.22
CA GLN A 107 2.34 7.48 -1.17
C GLN A 107 0.82 7.54 -1.36
N GLU A 108 0.10 6.58 -0.81
CA GLU A 108 -1.37 6.57 -0.79
C GLU A 108 -1.94 7.78 -0.05
N TYR A 109 -1.31 8.23 1.04
CA TYR A 109 -1.74 9.46 1.72
C TYR A 109 -1.64 10.67 0.80
N LYS A 110 -0.57 10.81 0.01
CA LYS A 110 -0.44 11.93 -0.95
C LYS A 110 -1.51 11.87 -2.05
N LEU A 111 -1.88 10.67 -2.48
CA LEU A 111 -2.91 10.48 -3.49
C LEU A 111 -4.30 10.71 -2.90
N GLY A 112 -4.57 10.17 -1.71
CA GLY A 112 -5.87 10.07 -1.06
C GLY A 112 -6.30 11.27 -0.21
N ALA A 113 -5.36 11.85 0.55
CA ALA A 113 -5.66 12.97 1.45
C ALA A 113 -6.18 14.23 0.73
N PRO A 114 -5.71 14.60 -0.48
CA PRO A 114 -6.23 15.77 -1.18
C PRO A 114 -7.74 15.76 -1.41
N PHE A 115 -8.34 14.58 -1.57
CA PHE A 115 -9.76 14.44 -1.87
C PHE A 115 -10.58 13.92 -0.69
N THR A 116 -9.97 13.74 0.48
CA THR A 116 -10.63 13.24 1.69
C THR A 116 -10.50 14.25 2.82
N VAL A 117 -11.63 14.74 3.33
CA VAL A 117 -11.68 15.67 4.46
C VAL A 117 -12.32 14.98 5.66
N GLU A 118 -11.50 14.75 6.68
CA GLU A 118 -11.94 14.22 7.97
C GLU A 118 -12.08 15.36 8.99
N ARG A 119 -13.16 15.32 9.77
CA ARG A 119 -13.43 16.22 10.89
C ARG A 119 -13.83 15.38 12.08
N ASN A 120 -13.04 15.46 13.14
CA ASN A 120 -13.24 14.73 14.38
C ASN A 120 -13.44 15.71 15.55
N ASP A 121 -13.96 15.19 16.65
CA ASP A 121 -14.04 15.86 17.95
C ASP A 121 -14.74 17.23 17.95
N PHE A 122 -15.79 17.41 17.12
CA PHE A 122 -16.55 18.66 17.05
C PHE A 122 -17.94 18.57 17.72
N TYR A 123 -18.42 19.71 18.20
CA TYR A 123 -19.76 19.88 18.80
C TYR A 123 -20.26 21.33 18.65
N PRO A 124 -21.54 21.59 18.31
CA PRO A 124 -22.63 20.63 18.08
C PRO A 124 -22.49 19.88 16.75
N GLY A 125 -23.34 18.88 16.50
CA GLY A 125 -23.26 18.05 15.28
C GLY A 125 -23.63 18.78 13.97
N ASP A 126 -24.17 19.99 14.04
CA ASP A 126 -24.47 20.81 12.87
C ASP A 126 -23.17 21.28 12.20
N ILE A 127 -22.85 20.70 11.04
CA ILE A 127 -21.65 20.99 10.27
C ILE A 127 -22.00 21.00 8.77
N SER A 128 -21.45 21.95 8.04
CA SER A 128 -21.58 22.06 6.59
C SER A 128 -20.19 21.98 5.96
N VAL A 129 -19.97 20.96 5.13
CA VAL A 129 -18.71 20.70 4.43
C VAL A 129 -18.98 20.75 2.93
N ARG A 130 -18.35 21.68 2.22
CA ARG A 130 -18.54 21.91 0.79
C ARG A 130 -17.22 21.84 0.04
N TRP A 131 -17.23 21.15 -1.10
CA TRP A 131 -16.09 21.08 -2.00
C TRP A 131 -16.22 22.12 -3.11
N PHE A 132 -15.08 22.65 -3.53
CA PHE A 132 -14.98 23.56 -4.66
C PHE A 132 -13.82 23.15 -5.56
N ARG A 133 -14.03 23.15 -6.87
CA ARG A 133 -13.00 23.02 -7.91
C ARG A 133 -12.90 24.33 -8.67
N ASN A 134 -11.71 24.94 -8.69
CA ASN A 134 -11.44 26.21 -9.35
C ASN A 134 -12.44 27.33 -8.96
N GLY A 135 -12.88 27.32 -7.70
CA GLY A 135 -13.85 28.27 -7.14
C GLY A 135 -15.33 27.95 -7.42
N GLN A 136 -15.64 26.90 -8.18
CA GLN A 136 -17.01 26.44 -8.41
C GLN A 136 -17.36 25.30 -7.43
N GLU A 137 -18.56 25.36 -6.84
CA GLU A 137 -19.00 24.34 -5.88
C GLU A 137 -19.23 23.00 -6.59
N GLU A 138 -18.58 21.95 -6.10
CA GLU A 138 -18.68 20.59 -6.63
C GLU A 138 -19.61 19.77 -5.74
N ARG A 139 -20.62 19.14 -6.38
CA ARG A 139 -21.61 18.28 -5.70
C ARG A 139 -21.65 16.89 -6.29
N SER A 140 -21.40 16.78 -7.61
CA SER A 140 -21.23 15.51 -8.29
C SER A 140 -19.96 14.85 -7.75
N GLY A 141 -20.09 13.63 -7.21
CA GLY A 141 -18.95 12.88 -6.67
C GLY A 141 -18.58 13.21 -5.22
N VAL A 142 -19.31 14.10 -4.54
CA VAL A 142 -19.14 14.30 -3.10
C VAL A 142 -19.85 13.17 -2.34
N MET A 143 -19.07 12.41 -1.59
CA MET A 143 -19.57 11.35 -0.71
C MET A 143 -19.26 11.68 0.74
N SER A 144 -20.24 11.49 1.63
CA SER A 144 -20.05 11.67 3.06
C SER A 144 -20.39 10.38 3.79
N THR A 145 -19.61 10.06 4.84
CA THR A 145 -19.95 9.00 5.78
C THR A 145 -21.16 9.35 6.66
N GLY A 146 -21.60 10.62 6.64
CA GLY A 146 -22.60 11.15 7.56
C GLY A 146 -22.02 11.42 8.94
N LEU A 147 -22.89 11.89 9.85
CA LEU A 147 -22.52 12.17 11.23
C LEU A 147 -22.39 10.88 12.04
N VAL A 148 -21.20 10.63 12.58
CA VAL A 148 -20.92 9.54 13.52
C VAL A 148 -20.74 10.12 14.92
N ARG A 149 -21.34 9.48 15.92
CA ARG A 149 -21.25 9.91 17.33
C ARG A 149 -20.14 9.12 18.03
N ASN A 150 -19.25 9.82 18.73
CA ASN A 150 -18.09 9.21 19.40
C ASN A 150 -18.40 8.59 20.78
N GLY A 151 -19.54 8.96 21.37
CA GLY A 151 -19.97 8.49 22.70
C GLY A 151 -19.46 9.34 23.87
N ASP A 152 -18.66 10.37 23.58
CA ASP A 152 -18.09 11.34 24.52
C ASP A 152 -18.67 12.76 24.34
N TRP A 153 -19.87 12.85 23.76
CA TRP A 153 -20.55 14.09 23.32
C TRP A 153 -19.96 14.78 22.09
N THR A 154 -18.95 14.21 21.43
CA THR A 154 -18.44 14.75 20.16
C THR A 154 -18.91 13.95 18.95
N PHE A 155 -18.70 14.54 17.77
CA PHE A 155 -19.05 13.95 16.47
C PHE A 155 -17.84 13.88 15.55
N GLN A 156 -17.92 12.98 14.57
CA GLN A 156 -17.00 12.89 13.45
C GLN A 156 -17.75 12.75 12.12
N THR A 157 -17.13 13.23 11.03
CA THR A 157 -17.62 13.06 9.65
C THR A 157 -16.45 13.06 8.69
N THR A 158 -16.55 12.23 7.65
CA THR A 158 -15.58 12.18 6.55
C THR A 158 -16.29 12.51 5.25
N VAL A 159 -15.75 13.45 4.48
CA VAL A 159 -16.29 13.90 3.20
C VAL A 159 -15.23 13.73 2.13
N MET A 160 -15.51 12.89 1.15
CA MET A 160 -14.64 12.57 0.03
C MET A 160 -15.19 13.17 -1.26
N LEU A 161 -14.30 13.59 -2.17
CA LEU A 161 -14.63 14.00 -3.52
C LEU A 161 -14.03 13.00 -4.51
N GLU A 162 -14.87 12.36 -5.32
CA GLU A 162 -14.38 11.55 -6.45
C GLU A 162 -13.90 12.47 -7.58
N MET A 163 -12.61 12.37 -7.95
CA MET A 163 -12.01 13.26 -8.95
C MET A 163 -10.73 12.68 -9.58
N ILE A 164 -10.45 13.12 -10.80
CA ILE A 164 -9.16 12.93 -11.50
C ILE A 164 -8.52 14.32 -11.62
N PRO A 165 -7.51 14.67 -10.79
CA PRO A 165 -6.95 16.02 -10.78
C PRO A 165 -6.19 16.34 -12.07
N GLU A 166 -6.50 17.49 -12.69
CA GLU A 166 -5.73 18.02 -13.82
C GLU A 166 -4.68 19.01 -13.33
N LEU A 167 -3.54 19.08 -14.02
CA LEU A 167 -2.43 19.96 -13.61
C LEU A 167 -2.88 21.41 -13.51
N GLY A 168 -2.71 22.00 -12.32
CA GLY A 168 -3.09 23.39 -12.05
C GLY A 168 -4.51 23.58 -11.52
N ASP A 169 -5.32 22.53 -11.42
CA ASP A 169 -6.60 22.60 -10.71
C ASP A 169 -6.38 22.96 -9.24
N VAL A 170 -7.27 23.80 -8.71
CA VAL A 170 -7.31 24.16 -7.29
C VAL A 170 -8.57 23.63 -6.67
N TYR A 171 -8.42 22.72 -5.71
CA TYR A 171 -9.50 22.16 -4.93
C TYR A 171 -9.53 22.82 -3.57
N SER A 172 -10.70 23.13 -3.05
CA SER A 172 -10.83 23.66 -1.70
C SER A 172 -12.02 23.07 -0.98
N CYS A 173 -11.81 22.78 0.30
CA CYS A 173 -12.86 22.32 1.19
C CYS A 173 -13.18 23.44 2.17
N LEU A 174 -14.44 23.88 2.15
CA LEU A 174 -14.99 24.90 3.02
C LEU A 174 -15.80 24.22 4.13
N VAL A 175 -15.44 24.51 5.37
CA VAL A 175 -16.12 23.99 6.56
C VAL A 175 -16.75 25.13 7.33
N GLU A 176 -18.06 25.02 7.53
CA GLU A 176 -18.87 25.91 8.35
C GLU A 176 -19.39 25.12 9.55
N HIS A 177 -19.22 25.68 10.74
CA HIS A 177 -19.60 25.04 11.99
C HIS A 177 -19.91 26.11 13.04
N PRO A 178 -20.95 25.97 13.90
CA PRO A 178 -21.30 26.96 14.91
C PRO A 178 -20.20 27.29 15.93
N GLY A 179 -19.26 26.36 16.15
CA GLY A 179 -18.09 26.57 17.00
C GLY A 179 -16.98 27.40 16.35
N LEU A 180 -17.08 27.70 15.05
CA LEU A 180 -16.12 28.51 14.31
C LEU A 180 -16.66 29.93 14.11
N LEU A 181 -15.85 30.94 14.49
CA LEU A 181 -16.21 32.36 14.27
C LEU A 181 -16.30 32.72 12.78
N ARG A 182 -15.56 32.01 11.93
CA ARG A 182 -15.56 32.18 10.47
C ARG A 182 -15.40 30.82 9.80
N PRO A 183 -15.94 30.64 8.58
CA PRO A 183 -15.71 29.45 7.80
C PRO A 183 -14.21 29.20 7.60
N VAL A 184 -13.79 27.94 7.71
CA VAL A 184 -12.40 27.53 7.50
C VAL A 184 -12.31 26.85 6.14
N SER A 185 -11.45 27.36 5.26
CA SER A 185 -11.17 26.76 3.96
C SER A 185 -9.72 26.31 3.87
N VAL A 186 -9.49 25.09 3.41
CA VAL A 186 -8.15 24.59 3.06
C VAL A 186 -8.13 24.33 1.56
N ALA A 187 -7.12 24.87 0.87
CA ALA A 187 -6.93 24.69 -0.56
C ALA A 187 -5.77 23.72 -0.84
N TRP A 188 -5.96 22.87 -1.84
CA TRP A 188 -4.97 21.97 -2.40
C TRP A 188 -4.86 22.23 -3.90
N VAL A 189 -3.63 22.23 -4.43
CA VAL A 189 -3.37 22.44 -5.85
C VAL A 189 -2.87 21.14 -6.45
N ALA A 190 -3.45 20.75 -7.57
CA ALA A 190 -3.01 19.61 -8.35
C ALA A 190 -1.62 19.86 -8.93
N GLN A 191 -0.64 19.15 -8.38
CA GLN A 191 0.75 19.17 -8.83
C GLN A 191 1.03 17.93 -9.67
N SER A 192 1.86 18.06 -10.72
CA SER A 192 2.44 16.89 -11.37
C SER A 192 3.59 16.36 -10.54
N GLU A 193 3.62 15.04 -10.29
CA GLU A 193 4.80 14.37 -9.70
C GLU A 193 6.00 14.33 -10.67
N TYR A 194 5.85 14.84 -11.90
CA TYR A 194 6.91 14.82 -12.92
C TYR A 194 7.98 15.87 -12.64
N SER A 195 8.95 15.48 -11.80
CA SER A 195 10.12 16.28 -11.44
C SER A 195 11.13 16.32 -12.58
N TRP A 196 10.86 17.14 -13.60
CA TRP A 196 11.78 17.44 -14.71
C TRP A 196 13.17 17.88 -14.21
N GLU A 197 13.21 18.57 -13.07
CA GLU A 197 14.43 18.95 -12.33
C GLU A 197 15.36 17.76 -12.04
N LYS A 198 14.81 16.64 -11.56
CA LYS A 198 15.59 15.43 -11.23
C LYS A 198 16.08 14.70 -12.49
N ILE A 199 15.27 14.70 -13.54
CA ILE A 199 15.64 14.10 -14.83
C ILE A 199 16.74 14.91 -15.52
N LEU A 200 16.66 16.24 -15.48
CA LEU A 200 17.70 17.12 -16.01
C LEU A 200 19.03 16.95 -15.26
N SER A 201 18.98 16.83 -13.94
CA SER A 201 20.18 16.55 -13.12
C SER A 201 20.81 15.20 -13.49
N GLY A 202 19.99 14.15 -13.62
CA GLY A 202 20.46 12.82 -14.04
C GLY A 202 21.02 12.81 -15.47
N ALA A 203 20.36 13.49 -16.40
CA ALA A 203 20.82 13.62 -17.79
C ALA A 203 22.15 14.38 -17.88
N ALA A 204 22.29 15.48 -17.13
CA ALA A 204 23.54 16.25 -17.07
C ALA A 204 24.70 15.40 -16.53
N ALA A 205 24.48 14.64 -15.44
CA ALA A 205 25.49 13.74 -14.88
C ALA A 205 25.88 12.61 -15.85
N PHE A 206 24.91 12.03 -16.55
CA PHE A 206 25.15 10.97 -17.54
C PHE A 206 25.97 11.49 -18.73
N LEU A 207 25.64 12.67 -19.25
CA LEU A 207 26.38 13.31 -20.33
C LEU A 207 27.83 13.63 -19.91
N LEU A 208 28.04 14.16 -18.69
CA LEU A 208 29.38 14.38 -18.15
C LEU A 208 30.16 13.06 -18.05
N GLY A 209 29.56 11.99 -17.55
CA GLY A 209 30.18 10.66 -17.48
C GLY A 209 30.60 10.12 -18.85
N LEU A 210 29.74 10.24 -19.86
CA LEU A 210 30.06 9.82 -21.23
C LEU A 210 31.24 10.59 -21.82
N THR A 211 31.34 11.91 -21.57
CA THR A 211 32.48 12.70 -22.07
C THR A 211 33.81 12.25 -21.46
N VAL A 212 33.84 12.01 -20.14
CA VAL A 212 35.05 11.52 -19.44
C VAL A 212 35.43 10.13 -19.94
N PHE A 213 34.47 9.24 -20.13
CA PHE A 213 34.71 7.89 -20.63
C PHE A 213 35.28 7.89 -22.05
N LEU A 214 34.72 8.68 -22.96
CA LEU A 214 35.20 8.79 -24.34
C LEU A 214 36.63 9.36 -24.41
N VAL A 215 36.93 10.40 -23.63
CA VAL A 215 38.28 10.96 -23.54
C VAL A 215 39.27 9.92 -23.00
N GLY A 216 38.90 9.20 -21.94
CA GLY A 216 39.70 8.12 -21.37
C GLY A 216 39.97 6.99 -22.37
N ALA A 217 38.96 6.57 -23.12
CA ALA A 217 39.09 5.56 -24.17
C ALA A 217 40.02 6.00 -25.30
N VAL A 218 39.93 7.26 -25.74
CA VAL A 218 40.84 7.81 -26.77
C VAL A 218 42.28 7.85 -26.27
N ILE A 219 42.53 8.28 -25.04
CA ILE A 219 43.87 8.30 -24.44
C ILE A 219 44.42 6.86 -24.34
N HIS A 220 43.61 5.92 -23.87
CA HIS A 220 44.01 4.52 -23.74
C HIS A 220 44.33 3.87 -25.10
N LEU A 221 43.51 4.12 -26.13
CA LEU A 221 43.76 3.62 -27.49
C LEU A 221 45.01 4.25 -28.11
N LYS A 222 45.29 5.53 -27.84
CA LYS A 222 46.55 6.17 -28.25
C LYS A 222 47.77 5.57 -27.53
N ALA A 223 47.65 5.26 -26.24
CA ALA A 223 48.71 4.61 -25.47
C ALA A 223 48.98 3.17 -25.96
N GLN A 224 47.94 2.41 -26.28
CA GLN A 224 48.08 1.08 -26.88
C GLN A 224 48.79 1.14 -28.23
N LYS A 225 48.44 2.10 -29.11
CA LYS A 225 49.16 2.30 -30.39
C LYS A 225 50.65 2.63 -30.18
N ALA A 226 50.99 3.48 -29.22
CA ALA A 226 52.39 3.82 -28.92
C ALA A 226 53.20 2.62 -28.38
N SER A 227 52.57 1.74 -27.61
CA SER A 227 53.23 0.53 -27.08
C SER A 227 53.47 -0.55 -28.14
N VAL A 228 52.60 -0.65 -29.15
CA VAL A 228 52.77 -1.58 -30.29
C VAL A 228 53.89 -1.12 -31.23
N GLU A 229 54.18 0.19 -31.27
CA GLU A 229 55.21 0.76 -32.15
C GLU A 229 56.63 0.78 -31.53
N THR A 230 56.79 0.45 -30.23
CA THR A 230 58.07 0.53 -29.49
C THR A 230 58.78 -0.84 -29.29
N GLN A 231 58.55 -1.83 -30.15
CA GLN A 231 59.47 -2.98 -30.30
C GLN A 231 59.94 -3.08 -31.75
N PRO A 232 61.17 -2.57 -32.06
CA PRO A 232 62.31 -3.47 -32.28
C PRO A 232 63.70 -2.95 -31.81
N GLY A 233 64.49 -3.86 -31.20
CA GLY A 233 65.96 -4.03 -31.27
C GLY A 233 66.96 -2.91 -30.93
N ASN A 234 67.79 -3.09 -29.89
CA ASN A 234 69.21 -3.49 -30.04
C ASN A 234 70.07 -3.37 -28.78
N GLU A 235 71.06 -4.26 -28.76
CA GLU A 235 72.05 -4.61 -27.75
C GLU A 235 73.37 -3.84 -27.94
N ALA A 236 74.20 -3.82 -26.89
CA ALA A 236 75.64 -3.48 -26.85
C ALA A 236 76.10 -2.01 -26.75
N SER A 237 76.71 -1.66 -25.60
CA SER A 237 78.08 -1.09 -25.51
C SER A 237 78.44 -0.75 -24.05
N ARG A 238 79.06 -1.69 -23.31
CA ARG A 238 79.83 -1.38 -22.10
C ARG A 238 81.26 -1.06 -22.53
N ALA A 239 81.65 0.20 -22.39
CA ALA A 239 83.00 0.67 -22.68
C ALA A 239 84.00 0.18 -21.63
N LEU A 240 85.14 -0.27 -22.14
CA LEU A 240 86.35 -0.69 -21.44
C LEU A 240 87.22 0.53 -21.02
N LEU A 241 88.01 0.33 -19.94
CA LEU A 241 89.43 0.73 -19.73
C LEU A 241 89.76 2.13 -19.15
N PRO A 242 90.94 2.37 -18.49
CA PRO A 242 92.05 1.48 -18.03
C PRO A 242 92.64 1.88 -16.60
N PRO A 243 93.94 1.67 -16.19
CA PRO A 243 94.28 0.95 -14.93
C PRO A 243 95.33 1.60 -13.96
N HIS A 244 95.55 0.94 -12.79
CA HIS A 244 96.75 0.86 -11.89
C HIS A 244 97.40 2.13 -11.27
N PRO A 245 98.38 2.03 -10.32
CA PRO A 245 98.90 0.95 -9.42
C PRO A 245 98.76 1.37 -7.90
N TYR A 246 99.08 0.66 -6.82
CA TYR A 246 99.95 -0.48 -6.42
C TYR A 246 99.18 -1.39 -5.46
#